data_AF-A0A0U5BUD7-F1
#
_entry.id   AF-A0A0U5BUD7-F1
#
_cell.length_a   1.000
_cell.length_b   1.000
_cell.length_c   1.000
_cell.angle_alpha   90.00
_cell.angle_beta   90.00
_cell.angle_gamma   90.00
#
_symmetry.space_group_name_H-M   'P 1'
#
loop_
_entity.id
_entity.type
_entity.pdbx_description
1 polymer ?
#
loop_
_entity_poly.entity_id
_entity_poly.type
_entity_poly.pdbx_seq_one_letter_code
_entity_poly.pdbx_strand_id
1 'polypeptide(L)'
;MTMKNKPKVGEFYVLSSDVRGGGPGHGVVFENEKELRPAGQGIIRPSSGGFPPLSEKPRLRYEKRQGRMPEDLQGGFSGYWLTSEPLKQILESVDPDGFAFVPCEFVMEDGSQGPPYFLCDVVRTLDALDEAASTLKILTEGYPAGKHYSLAGGASLAFIQDVVGTAHVFRTPYNSRLIVCDRVLRDALLEGGFGKAPRSRGVWLEDAAKY
;
A
#
# COMPACT_ATOMS: atom_id res chain seq x y z
N MET A 1 -7.08 3.02 -35.05
CA MET A 1 -7.39 2.20 -33.85
C MET A 1 -8.05 3.12 -32.84
N THR A 2 -9.29 2.85 -32.45
CA THR A 2 -9.98 3.59 -31.39
C THR A 2 -9.36 3.17 -30.06
N MET A 3 -8.71 4.11 -29.35
CA MET A 3 -8.25 3.86 -27.96
C MET A 3 -9.47 3.55 -27.11
N LYS A 4 -9.65 2.26 -26.79
CA LYS A 4 -10.82 1.74 -26.08
C LYS A 4 -10.78 2.10 -24.59
N ASN A 5 -9.57 2.23 -24.04
CA ASN A 5 -9.33 2.70 -22.68
C ASN A 5 -8.79 4.13 -22.77
N LYS A 6 -9.29 5.04 -21.95
CA LYS A 6 -8.75 6.39 -21.79
C LYS A 6 -8.72 6.70 -20.30
N PRO A 7 -7.76 7.51 -19.82
CA PRO A 7 -7.77 7.94 -18.42
C PRO A 7 -9.11 8.58 -18.09
N LYS A 8 -9.77 8.07 -17.04
CA LYS A 8 -11.10 8.50 -16.63
C LYS A 8 -11.08 8.90 -15.16
N VAL A 9 -11.38 10.17 -14.94
CA VAL A 9 -11.49 10.75 -13.60
C VAL A 9 -12.53 9.99 -12.79
N GLY A 10 -12.14 9.60 -11.58
CA GLY A 10 -12.95 8.91 -10.60
C GLY A 10 -13.15 7.43 -10.86
N GLU A 11 -12.39 6.82 -11.78
CA GLU A 11 -12.47 5.38 -12.05
C GLU A 11 -11.46 4.59 -11.22
N PHE A 12 -10.20 5.04 -11.22
CA PHE A 12 -9.10 4.43 -10.47
C PHE A 12 -8.34 5.47 -9.67
N TYR A 13 -7.72 5.02 -8.60
CA TYR A 13 -6.98 5.83 -7.65
C TYR A 13 -5.66 5.16 -7.27
N VAL A 14 -4.61 5.95 -7.12
CA VAL A 14 -3.37 5.51 -6.48
C VAL A 14 -3.58 5.54 -4.96
N LEU A 15 -3.47 4.38 -4.33
CA LEU A 15 -3.60 4.20 -2.88
C LEU A 15 -2.21 4.19 -2.24
N SER A 16 -1.98 5.05 -1.24
CA SER A 16 -0.71 5.11 -0.53
C SER A 16 -0.89 5.54 0.93
N SER A 17 0.18 5.40 1.71
CA SER A 17 0.23 6.03 3.04
C SER A 17 0.42 7.54 2.90
N ASP A 18 -0.34 8.33 3.65
CA ASP A 18 -0.21 9.80 3.66
C ASP A 18 1.07 10.24 4.36
N VAL A 19 2.05 10.70 3.57
CA VAL A 19 3.37 11.14 4.06
C VAL A 19 3.47 12.65 4.26
N ARG A 20 2.38 13.41 4.06
CA ARG A 20 2.41 14.88 4.10
C ARG A 20 2.37 15.45 5.52
N GLY A 21 2.11 14.62 6.53
CA GLY A 21 1.86 15.03 7.91
C GLY A 21 3.01 15.74 8.64
N GLY A 22 4.23 15.73 8.09
CA GLY A 22 5.41 16.35 8.69
C GLY A 22 5.74 15.84 10.11
N GLY A 23 6.79 16.40 10.72
CA GLY A 23 7.20 16.02 12.07
C GLY A 23 8.07 14.75 12.15
N PRO A 24 8.22 14.14 13.34
CA PRO A 24 9.22 13.10 13.59
C PRO A 24 8.89 11.73 12.97
N GLY A 25 7.73 11.57 12.32
CA GLY A 25 7.23 10.27 11.86
C GLY A 25 6.57 9.47 12.98
N HIS A 26 6.39 8.17 12.74
CA HIS A 26 5.83 7.24 13.72
C HIS A 26 6.91 6.75 14.69
N GLY A 27 6.53 6.55 15.94
CA GLY A 27 7.39 6.04 17.01
C GLY A 27 7.33 4.53 17.17
N VAL A 28 6.95 3.80 16.11
CA VAL A 28 6.83 2.33 16.17
C VAL A 28 8.10 1.69 15.64
N VAL A 29 8.68 0.78 16.42
CA VAL A 29 9.87 0.01 16.07
C VAL A 29 9.56 -1.48 16.07
N PHE A 30 10.23 -2.23 15.20
CA PHE A 30 10.25 -3.69 15.28
C PHE A 30 11.25 -4.13 16.34
N GLU A 31 10.83 -5.00 17.23
CA GLU A 31 11.75 -5.62 18.20
C GLU A 31 12.50 -6.81 17.60
N ASN A 32 11.85 -7.53 16.69
CA ASN A 32 12.33 -8.77 16.11
C ASN A 32 12.43 -8.75 14.58
N GLU A 33 12.71 -7.58 14.00
CA GLU A 33 12.73 -7.44 12.53
C GLU A 33 13.73 -8.39 11.87
N LYS A 34 14.89 -8.59 12.50
CA LYS A 34 15.99 -9.37 11.91
C LYS A 34 15.66 -10.85 11.86
N GLU A 35 14.93 -11.33 12.85
CA GLU A 35 14.48 -12.71 13.02
C GLU A 35 13.38 -13.06 12.01
N LEU A 36 12.59 -12.07 11.60
CA LEU A 36 11.53 -12.19 10.59
C LEU A 36 12.05 -12.10 9.15
N ARG A 37 13.21 -11.47 8.93
CA ARG A 37 13.79 -11.30 7.59
C ARG A 37 14.23 -12.66 7.03
N PRO A 38 13.84 -13.01 5.79
CA PRO A 38 14.42 -14.15 5.11
C PRO A 38 15.94 -13.99 4.97
N ALA A 39 16.67 -15.10 4.99
CA ALA A 39 18.12 -15.10 4.88
C ALA A 39 18.59 -14.35 3.60
N GLY A 40 19.54 -13.43 3.77
CA GLY A 40 20.10 -12.63 2.68
C GLY A 40 19.22 -11.47 2.19
N GLN A 41 18.06 -11.21 2.81
CA GLN A 41 17.18 -10.10 2.45
C GLN A 41 17.34 -8.91 3.40
N GLY A 42 17.28 -7.69 2.83
CA GLY A 42 17.37 -6.45 3.60
C GLY A 42 16.09 -6.05 4.32
N ILE A 43 14.95 -6.61 3.90
CA ILE A 43 13.61 -6.36 4.46
C ILE A 43 12.84 -7.67 4.57
N ILE A 44 11.75 -7.67 5.33
CA ILE A 44 10.91 -8.87 5.55
C ILE A 44 10.15 -9.22 4.27
N ARG A 45 9.57 -8.21 3.59
CA ARG A 45 8.74 -8.45 2.41
C ARG A 45 9.54 -9.01 1.23
N PRO A 46 9.14 -10.19 0.68
CA PRO A 46 9.74 -10.74 -0.53
C PRO A 46 9.52 -9.82 -1.74
N SER A 47 10.39 -9.93 -2.74
CA SER A 47 10.22 -9.20 -4.01
C SER A 47 8.93 -9.58 -4.75
N SER A 48 8.52 -10.84 -4.66
CA SER A 48 7.26 -11.36 -5.19
C SER A 48 6.01 -10.83 -4.47
N GLY A 49 6.17 -10.23 -3.30
CA GLY A 49 5.07 -9.85 -2.42
C GLY A 49 4.53 -10.97 -1.55
N GLY A 50 3.51 -10.61 -0.76
CA GLY A 50 2.96 -11.45 0.30
C GLY A 50 3.86 -11.53 1.53
N PHE A 51 3.64 -12.56 2.33
CA PHE A 51 4.41 -12.83 3.54
C PHE A 51 5.27 -14.07 3.35
N PRO A 52 6.56 -14.02 3.73
CA PRO A 52 7.34 -15.23 3.81
C PRO A 52 6.84 -16.07 5.00
N PRO A 53 7.24 -17.35 5.10
CA PRO A 53 7.07 -18.09 6.35
C PRO A 53 7.76 -17.34 7.49
N LEU A 54 6.98 -16.84 8.45
CA LEU A 54 7.49 -16.11 9.59
C LEU A 54 7.89 -17.09 10.69
N SER A 55 9.12 -16.97 11.18
CA SER A 55 9.69 -17.78 12.27
C SER A 55 8.98 -17.53 13.60
N GLU A 56 8.45 -16.32 13.78
CA GLU A 56 7.67 -15.91 14.93
C GLU A 56 6.69 -14.78 14.55
N LYS A 57 5.84 -14.38 15.50
CA LYS A 57 4.89 -13.30 15.30
C LYS A 57 5.63 -11.95 15.27
N PRO A 58 5.26 -10.99 14.38
CA PRO A 58 5.86 -9.66 14.40
C PRO A 58 5.61 -8.92 15.71
N ARG A 59 6.68 -8.44 16.36
CA ARG A 59 6.63 -7.66 17.59
C ARG A 59 6.99 -6.21 17.34
N LEU A 60 6.07 -5.33 17.73
CA LEU A 60 6.14 -3.89 17.56
C LEU A 60 6.11 -3.22 18.93
N ARG A 61 7.00 -2.26 19.15
CA ARG A 61 7.00 -1.40 20.34
C ARG A 61 6.76 0.04 19.95
N TYR A 62 5.91 0.72 20.70
CA TYR A 62 5.80 2.17 20.64
C TYR A 62 6.82 2.83 21.56
N GLU A 63 7.61 3.72 20.99
CA GLU A 63 8.61 4.56 21.65
C GLU A 63 8.30 6.03 21.35
N LYS A 64 7.77 6.76 22.33
CA LYS A 64 7.39 8.18 22.17
C LYS A 64 8.56 9.07 21.74
N ARG A 65 9.79 8.69 22.11
CA ARG A 65 11.01 9.41 21.72
C ARG A 65 11.32 9.30 20.22
N GLN A 66 10.88 8.22 19.57
CA GLN A 66 11.11 7.98 18.14
C GLN A 66 10.06 8.69 17.27
N GLY A 67 8.87 8.96 17.81
CA GLY A 67 7.82 9.63 17.06
C GLY A 67 6.43 9.49 17.67
N ARG A 68 5.42 9.72 16.84
CA ARG A 68 4.00 9.67 17.25
C ARG A 68 3.43 8.26 17.15
N MET A 69 2.28 8.02 17.76
CA MET A 69 1.50 6.82 17.46
C MET A 69 1.25 6.71 15.95
N PRO A 70 1.27 5.50 15.38
CA PRO A 70 1.02 5.31 13.96
C PRO A 70 -0.44 5.67 13.65
N GLU A 71 -0.68 6.23 12.47
CA GLU A 71 -2.03 6.40 11.94
C GLU A 71 -2.62 5.03 11.54
N ASP A 72 -3.88 5.00 11.10
CA ASP A 72 -4.55 3.75 10.73
C ASP A 72 -3.90 3.05 9.53
N LEU A 73 -3.33 3.81 8.58
CA LEU A 73 -2.42 3.30 7.56
C LEU A 73 -1.06 3.97 7.69
N GLN A 74 -0.02 3.20 8.00
CA GLN A 74 1.34 3.72 8.12
C GLN A 74 2.29 2.92 7.22
N GLY A 75 2.98 3.60 6.31
CA GLY A 75 4.05 2.98 5.52
C GLY A 75 5.36 2.87 6.29
N GLY A 76 6.29 2.06 5.78
CA GLY A 76 7.66 1.98 6.29
C GLY A 76 8.03 0.71 7.08
N PHE A 77 7.17 -0.31 7.08
CA PHE A 77 7.37 -1.52 7.88
C PHE A 77 7.99 -2.65 7.05
N SER A 78 9.27 -2.50 6.69
CA SER A 78 10.05 -3.55 6.02
C SER A 78 9.40 -4.07 4.73
N GLY A 79 8.84 -3.13 3.96
CA GLY A 79 8.12 -3.37 2.71
C GLY A 79 6.59 -3.43 2.85
N TYR A 80 6.06 -3.46 4.07
CA TYR A 80 4.63 -3.51 4.36
C TYR A 80 4.05 -2.16 4.79
N TRP A 81 2.72 -2.09 4.76
CA TRP A 81 1.97 -1.13 5.55
C TRP A 81 1.65 -1.71 6.93
N LEU A 82 1.58 -0.87 7.94
CA LEU A 82 0.92 -1.16 9.21
C LEU A 82 -0.52 -0.67 9.12
N THR A 83 -1.47 -1.51 9.48
CA THR A 83 -2.91 -1.25 9.39
C THR A 83 -3.59 -1.47 10.72
N SER A 84 -4.43 -0.53 11.14
CA SER A 84 -5.30 -0.72 12.30
C SER A 84 -6.43 -1.73 12.01
N GLU A 85 -7.04 -2.27 13.04
CA GLU A 85 -8.17 -3.20 12.90
C GLU A 85 -9.37 -2.60 12.11
N PRO A 86 -9.85 -1.37 12.37
CA PRO A 86 -10.96 -0.81 11.60
C PRO A 86 -10.63 -0.65 10.11
N LEU A 87 -9.39 -0.29 9.76
CA LEU A 87 -8.98 -0.19 8.37
C LEU A 87 -8.90 -1.58 7.73
N LYS A 88 -8.30 -2.57 8.40
CA LYS A 88 -8.24 -3.96 7.94
C LYS A 88 -9.62 -4.48 7.56
N GLN A 89 -10.62 -4.26 8.42
CA GLN A 89 -11.99 -4.74 8.18
C GLN A 89 -12.58 -4.19 6.87
N ILE A 90 -12.32 -2.92 6.52
CA ILE A 90 -12.78 -2.34 5.26
C ILE A 90 -12.03 -2.95 4.07
N LEU A 91 -10.70 -2.99 4.14
CA LEU A 91 -9.87 -3.53 3.06
C LEU A 91 -10.25 -4.99 2.73
N GLU A 92 -10.39 -5.82 3.76
CA GLU A 92 -10.72 -7.24 3.64
C GLU A 92 -12.17 -7.49 3.22
N SER A 93 -13.12 -6.62 3.60
CA SER A 93 -14.53 -6.77 3.18
C SER A 93 -14.76 -6.38 1.73
N VAL A 94 -13.99 -5.44 1.20
CA VAL A 94 -14.09 -5.01 -0.20
C VAL A 94 -13.33 -5.96 -1.12
N ASP A 95 -12.10 -6.34 -0.77
CA ASP A 95 -11.25 -7.16 -1.63
C ASP A 95 -10.42 -8.18 -0.81
N PRO A 96 -11.04 -9.27 -0.35
CA PRO A 96 -10.39 -10.26 0.51
C PRO A 96 -9.19 -10.94 -0.17
N ASP A 97 -9.22 -11.08 -1.49
CA ASP A 97 -8.13 -11.70 -2.27
C ASP A 97 -7.03 -10.70 -2.66
N GLY A 98 -7.28 -9.40 -2.50
CA GLY A 98 -6.34 -8.34 -2.86
C GLY A 98 -5.30 -8.05 -1.78
N PHE A 99 -5.66 -8.29 -0.53
CA PHE A 99 -4.86 -8.00 0.65
C PHE A 99 -4.45 -9.27 1.39
N ALA A 100 -3.28 -9.25 2.00
CA ALA A 100 -2.88 -10.20 3.02
C ALA A 100 -2.52 -9.46 4.30
N PHE A 101 -2.83 -10.07 5.44
CA PHE A 101 -2.61 -9.47 6.76
C PHE A 101 -1.90 -10.44 7.70
N VAL A 102 -0.97 -9.91 8.52
CA VAL A 102 -0.35 -10.65 9.63
C VAL A 102 -0.54 -9.85 10.92
N PRO A 103 -1.13 -10.43 11.99
CA PRO A 103 -1.31 -9.75 13.25
C PRO A 103 0.03 -9.49 13.95
N CYS A 104 0.20 -8.29 14.51
CA CYS A 104 1.35 -7.91 15.32
C CYS A 104 1.06 -8.08 16.81
N GLU A 105 2.09 -8.36 17.60
CA GLU A 105 2.11 -8.04 19.03
C GLU A 105 2.54 -6.59 19.15
N PHE A 106 1.67 -5.71 19.66
CA PHE A 106 1.97 -4.30 19.81
C PHE A 106 2.02 -3.92 21.28
N VAL A 107 3.16 -3.42 21.72
CA VAL A 107 3.43 -3.08 23.12
C VAL A 107 3.70 -1.59 23.25
N MET A 108 3.08 -0.97 24.24
CA MET A 108 3.23 0.45 24.56
C MET A 108 4.54 0.69 25.33
N GLU A 109 4.96 1.96 25.44
CA GLU A 109 6.21 2.34 26.13
C GLU A 109 6.24 1.88 27.61
N ASP A 110 5.08 1.81 28.27
CA ASP A 110 4.92 1.33 29.65
C ASP A 110 4.83 -0.21 29.78
N GLY A 111 4.96 -0.94 28.67
CA GLY A 111 4.85 -2.40 28.61
C GLY A 111 3.41 -2.92 28.53
N SER A 112 2.40 -2.05 28.53
CA SER A 112 1.01 -2.47 28.33
C SER A 112 0.76 -2.91 26.89
N GLN A 113 -0.26 -3.76 26.70
CA GLN A 113 -0.69 -4.17 25.38
C GLN A 113 -1.34 -2.98 24.64
N GLY A 114 -0.82 -2.67 23.46
CA GLY A 114 -1.37 -1.65 22.58
C GLY A 114 -2.58 -2.14 21.78
N PRO A 115 -3.22 -1.25 21.01
CA PRO A 115 -4.32 -1.62 20.11
C PRO A 115 -3.84 -2.60 19.01
N PRO A 116 -4.75 -3.42 18.45
CA PRO A 116 -4.41 -4.38 17.42
C PRO A 116 -3.98 -3.68 16.12
N TYR A 117 -2.81 -4.09 15.63
CA TYR A 117 -2.28 -3.71 14.33
C TYR A 117 -1.84 -4.93 13.53
N PHE A 118 -1.83 -4.78 12.22
CA PHE A 118 -1.48 -5.83 11.27
C PHE A 118 -0.49 -5.30 10.24
N LEU A 119 0.53 -6.09 9.92
CA LEU A 119 1.26 -5.90 8.67
C LEU A 119 0.31 -6.22 7.52
N CYS A 120 0.32 -5.38 6.50
CA CYS A 120 -0.56 -5.45 5.34
C CYS A 120 0.28 -5.41 4.06
N ASP A 121 -0.04 -6.31 3.13
CA ASP A 121 0.46 -6.27 1.76
C ASP A 121 -0.68 -6.36 0.75
N VAL A 122 -0.54 -5.65 -0.38
CA VAL A 122 -1.33 -5.92 -1.58
C VAL A 122 -0.64 -7.04 -2.35
N VAL A 123 -1.28 -8.19 -2.43
CA VAL A 123 -0.68 -9.43 -2.98
C VAL A 123 -1.03 -9.67 -4.43
N ARG A 124 -2.11 -9.06 -4.93
CA ARG A 124 -2.49 -9.15 -6.33
C ARG A 124 -1.59 -8.27 -7.20
N THR A 125 -1.01 -8.86 -8.23
CA THR A 125 -0.25 -8.14 -9.26
C THR A 125 -0.92 -8.35 -10.61
N LEU A 126 -1.27 -7.25 -11.29
CA LEU A 126 -1.92 -7.25 -12.60
C LEU A 126 -1.13 -6.36 -13.56
N ASP A 127 -0.87 -6.86 -14.78
CA ASP A 127 -0.38 -6.04 -15.89
C ASP A 127 -1.54 -5.33 -16.60
N ALA A 128 -2.24 -4.48 -15.84
CA ALA A 128 -3.49 -3.86 -16.26
C ALA A 128 -3.31 -2.44 -16.82
N LEU A 129 -2.11 -1.87 -16.83
CA LEU A 129 -1.89 -0.50 -17.30
C LEU A 129 -1.89 -0.48 -18.84
N ASP A 130 -2.73 0.37 -19.43
CA ASP A 130 -2.75 0.57 -20.88
C ASP A 130 -1.68 1.61 -21.26
N GLU A 131 -0.51 1.14 -21.68
CA GLU A 131 0.61 2.01 -22.04
C GLU A 131 0.32 2.94 -23.22
N ALA A 132 -0.56 2.52 -24.14
CA ALA A 132 -0.90 3.30 -25.33
C ALA A 132 -1.89 4.43 -25.00
N ALA A 133 -2.74 4.23 -23.99
CA ALA A 133 -3.70 5.22 -23.53
C ALA A 133 -3.22 6.07 -22.34
N SER A 134 -2.15 5.64 -21.66
CA SER A 134 -1.60 6.34 -20.50
C SER A 134 -0.53 7.35 -20.90
N THR A 135 -0.43 8.43 -20.11
CA THR A 135 0.69 9.38 -20.16
C THR A 135 1.55 9.16 -18.91
N LEU A 136 2.74 8.58 -19.09
CA LEU A 136 3.72 8.38 -18.01
C LEU A 136 5.12 8.20 -18.58
N LYS A 137 6.14 8.30 -17.73
CA LYS A 137 7.52 8.01 -18.14
C LYS A 137 7.82 6.52 -17.94
N ILE A 138 8.15 5.82 -19.04
CA ILE A 138 8.59 4.43 -19.01
C ILE A 138 10.12 4.41 -19.12
N LEU A 139 10.76 3.85 -18.10
CA LEU A 139 12.22 3.70 -18.05
C LEU A 139 12.59 2.24 -18.33
N THR A 140 13.49 1.98 -19.27
CA THR A 140 13.82 0.61 -19.70
C THR A 140 15.23 0.16 -19.29
N GLU A 141 16.17 1.09 -19.15
CA GLU A 141 17.57 0.77 -18.84
C GLU A 141 17.76 0.36 -17.38
N GLY A 142 18.34 -0.83 -17.17
CA GLY A 142 18.76 -1.30 -15.84
C GLY A 142 17.64 -1.81 -14.92
N TYR A 143 16.41 -1.95 -15.42
CA TYR A 143 15.29 -2.44 -14.61
C TYR A 143 15.13 -3.96 -14.71
N PRO A 144 15.02 -4.70 -13.57
CA PRO A 144 14.96 -6.16 -13.56
C PRO A 144 13.83 -6.76 -14.39
N ALA A 145 12.68 -6.08 -14.49
CA ALA A 145 11.52 -6.50 -15.27
C ALA A 145 11.52 -5.96 -16.71
N GLY A 146 12.65 -5.40 -17.18
CA GLY A 146 12.82 -4.79 -18.50
C GLY A 146 12.24 -3.37 -18.62
N LYS A 147 11.34 -2.96 -17.71
CA LYS A 147 10.83 -1.58 -17.63
C LYS A 147 10.38 -1.18 -16.23
N HIS A 148 10.22 0.12 -16.03
CA HIS A 148 9.69 0.74 -14.83
C HIS A 148 8.77 1.93 -15.14
N TYR A 149 7.63 1.98 -14.45
CA TYR A 149 6.68 3.09 -14.53
C TYR A 149 7.03 4.18 -13.54
N SER A 150 7.57 5.29 -14.05
CA SER A 150 7.81 6.49 -13.27
C SER A 150 6.61 7.43 -13.36
N LEU A 151 6.08 7.79 -12.20
CA LEU A 151 4.99 8.76 -12.05
C LEU A 151 5.52 10.19 -11.82
N ALA A 152 6.84 10.37 -11.78
CA ALA A 152 7.46 11.67 -11.55
C ALA A 152 7.21 12.61 -12.75
N GLY A 153 6.79 13.84 -12.45
CA GLY A 153 6.48 14.85 -13.47
C GLY A 153 5.01 14.87 -13.92
N GLY A 154 4.15 14.11 -13.25
CA GLY A 154 2.73 13.96 -13.58
C GLY A 154 2.46 12.75 -14.47
N ALA A 155 1.37 12.06 -14.20
CA ALA A 155 0.91 10.91 -14.96
C ALA A 155 -0.62 10.90 -15.13
N SER A 156 -1.07 10.37 -16.26
CA SER A 156 -2.49 10.13 -16.50
C SER A 156 -2.65 8.67 -16.91
N LEU A 157 -3.14 7.86 -15.98
CA LEU A 157 -3.14 6.40 -16.11
C LEU A 157 -4.49 5.92 -16.64
N ALA A 158 -4.42 5.00 -17.60
CA ALA A 158 -5.55 4.23 -18.09
C ALA A 158 -5.31 2.76 -17.79
N PHE A 159 -6.37 2.03 -17.46
CA PHE A 159 -6.29 0.61 -17.15
C PHE A 159 -7.18 -0.21 -18.10
N ILE A 160 -6.71 -1.39 -18.46
CA ILE A 160 -7.41 -2.36 -19.29
C ILE A 160 -8.42 -3.07 -18.40
N GLN A 161 -9.70 -2.68 -18.50
CA GLN A 161 -10.76 -3.19 -17.63
C GLN A 161 -10.89 -4.72 -17.68
N ASP A 162 -10.70 -5.33 -18.85
CA ASP A 162 -10.75 -6.79 -19.03
C ASP A 162 -9.65 -7.50 -18.22
N VAL A 163 -8.50 -6.85 -17.97
CA VAL A 163 -7.41 -7.38 -17.13
C VAL A 163 -7.67 -7.13 -15.65
N VAL A 164 -8.25 -5.98 -15.29
CA VAL A 164 -8.65 -5.68 -13.91
C VAL A 164 -9.74 -6.64 -13.44
N GLY A 165 -10.72 -6.94 -14.30
CA GLY A 165 -11.81 -7.85 -13.99
C GLY A 165 -12.60 -7.37 -12.77
N THR A 166 -12.70 -8.24 -11.76
CA THR A 166 -13.42 -7.95 -10.50
C THR A 166 -12.49 -7.52 -9.37
N ALA A 167 -11.21 -7.25 -9.64
CA ALA A 167 -10.27 -6.80 -8.62
C ALA A 167 -10.51 -5.33 -8.26
N HIS A 168 -10.55 -5.02 -6.96
CA HIS A 168 -10.69 -3.65 -6.47
C HIS A 168 -9.35 -3.05 -6.03
N VAL A 169 -8.32 -3.87 -5.82
CA VAL A 169 -6.94 -3.43 -5.58
C VAL A 169 -5.91 -4.30 -6.31
N PHE A 170 -4.83 -3.71 -6.79
CA PHE A 170 -3.70 -4.44 -7.38
C PHE A 170 -2.43 -3.60 -7.41
N ARG A 171 -1.30 -4.27 -7.63
CA ARG A 171 -0.03 -3.65 -8.02
C ARG A 171 0.23 -3.86 -9.49
N THR A 172 1.07 -3.02 -10.08
CA THR A 172 1.70 -3.30 -11.39
C THR A 172 3.01 -4.08 -11.20
N PRO A 173 3.36 -4.99 -12.13
CA PRO A 173 4.66 -5.66 -12.13
C PRO A 173 5.85 -4.70 -12.39
N TYR A 174 5.60 -3.48 -12.88
CA TYR A 174 6.63 -2.54 -13.31
C TYR A 174 6.84 -1.37 -12.33
N ASN A 175 6.08 -1.31 -11.23
CA ASN A 175 6.31 -0.38 -10.12
C ASN A 175 5.67 -0.92 -8.84
N SER A 176 6.48 -1.53 -7.97
CA SER A 176 5.99 -2.17 -6.74
C SER A 176 5.39 -1.20 -5.71
N ARG A 177 5.63 0.12 -5.86
CA ARG A 177 5.06 1.18 -5.02
C ARG A 177 3.74 1.72 -5.57
N LEU A 178 3.44 1.48 -6.85
CA LEU A 178 2.18 1.87 -7.46
C LEU A 178 1.11 0.83 -7.11
N ILE A 179 0.34 1.16 -6.08
CA ILE A 179 -0.86 0.42 -5.69
C ILE A 179 -2.05 1.17 -6.26
N VAL A 180 -2.87 0.46 -7.03
CA VAL A 180 -4.06 1.01 -7.68
C VAL A 180 -5.28 0.38 -7.05
N CYS A 181 -6.28 1.21 -6.77
CA CYS A 181 -7.61 0.75 -6.40
C CYS A 181 -8.69 1.38 -7.29
N ASP A 182 -9.83 0.73 -7.38
CA ASP A 182 -10.97 1.26 -8.11
C ASP A 182 -11.83 2.19 -7.23
N ARG A 183 -12.91 2.69 -7.83
CA ARG A 183 -13.87 3.55 -7.13
C ARG A 183 -14.58 2.84 -5.96
N VAL A 184 -14.82 1.54 -6.04
CA VAL A 184 -15.54 0.80 -4.99
C VAL A 184 -14.72 0.81 -3.69
N LEU A 185 -13.44 0.45 -3.76
CA LEU A 185 -12.57 0.50 -2.58
C LEU A 185 -12.37 1.93 -2.08
N ARG A 186 -12.20 2.90 -2.99
CA ARG A 186 -12.09 4.32 -2.61
C ARG A 186 -13.33 4.80 -1.84
N ASP A 187 -14.53 4.48 -2.32
CA ASP A 187 -15.77 4.95 -1.73
C ASP A 187 -15.97 4.31 -0.34
N ALA A 188 -15.69 3.01 -0.20
CA ALA A 188 -15.72 2.32 1.10
C ALA A 188 -14.72 2.90 2.12
N LEU A 189 -13.48 3.20 1.70
CA LEU A 189 -12.49 3.86 2.55
C LEU A 189 -12.98 5.22 3.05
N LEU A 190 -13.51 6.03 2.13
CA LEU A 190 -14.04 7.34 2.46
C LEU A 190 -15.24 7.24 3.41
N GLU A 191 -16.19 6.34 3.15
CA GLU A 191 -17.34 6.09 4.02
C GLU A 191 -16.90 5.67 5.44
N GLY A 192 -15.86 4.84 5.55
CA GLY A 192 -15.19 4.48 6.80
C GLY A 192 -14.38 5.61 7.47
N GLY A 193 -14.31 6.79 6.85
CA GLY A 193 -13.61 7.96 7.37
C GLY A 193 -12.10 7.99 7.09
N PHE A 194 -11.59 7.12 6.21
CA PHE A 194 -10.19 7.08 5.80
C PHE A 194 -9.98 7.92 4.53
N GLY A 195 -8.86 8.65 4.45
CA GLY A 195 -8.53 9.48 3.28
C GLY A 195 -9.31 10.80 3.14
N LYS A 196 -10.14 11.15 4.13
CA LYS A 196 -10.89 12.42 4.16
C LYS A 196 -10.09 13.55 4.80
N ALA A 197 -10.24 14.78 4.29
CA ALA A 197 -9.80 15.97 5.01
C ALA A 197 -10.72 16.27 6.22
N PRO A 198 -10.23 16.89 7.31
CA PRO A 198 -8.86 17.38 7.52
C PRO A 198 -7.88 16.30 8.00
N ARG A 199 -8.35 15.09 8.32
CA ARG A 199 -7.52 14.02 8.91
C ARG A 199 -7.66 12.74 8.10
N SER A 200 -6.66 12.46 7.27
CA SER A 200 -6.64 11.33 6.33
C SER A 200 -6.53 9.96 6.99
N ARG A 201 -6.22 9.92 8.30
CA ARG A 201 -5.97 8.67 9.05
C ARG A 201 -4.87 7.82 8.40
N GLY A 202 -3.89 8.49 7.78
CA GLY A 202 -2.78 7.85 7.10
C GLY A 202 -3.11 7.30 5.71
N VAL A 203 -4.35 7.39 5.21
CA VAL A 203 -4.72 6.93 3.87
C VAL A 203 -4.67 8.09 2.87
N TRP A 204 -3.97 7.91 1.76
CA TRP A 204 -3.91 8.88 0.67
C TRP A 204 -4.41 8.27 -0.64
N LEU A 205 -5.29 9.01 -1.32
CA LEU A 205 -5.99 8.58 -2.52
C LEU A 205 -5.87 9.69 -3.56
N GLU A 206 -5.17 9.42 -4.65
CA GLU A 206 -5.00 10.35 -5.78
C GLU A 206 -5.65 9.77 -7.01
N ASP A 207 -6.41 10.58 -7.74
CA ASP A 207 -7.07 10.15 -8.96
C ASP A 207 -6.02 9.74 -10.01
N ALA A 208 -6.07 8.49 -10.47
CA ALA A 208 -5.05 7.95 -11.35
C ALA A 208 -5.04 8.62 -12.73
N ALA A 209 -6.14 9.25 -13.15
CA ALA A 209 -6.21 10.00 -14.40
C ALA A 209 -5.59 11.42 -14.27
N LYS A 210 -5.28 11.87 -13.05
CA LYS A 210 -4.74 13.20 -12.73
C LYS A 210 -3.61 13.13 -11.69
N TYR A 211 -2.75 12.13 -11.81
CA TYR A 211 -1.65 11.88 -10.87
C TYR A 211 -0.48 12.85 -11.10
#